data_AF-A0A3M3A3E3-F1
#
_entry.id   AF-A0A3M3A3E3-F1
#
_cell.length_a   1.000
_cell.length_b   1.000
_cell.length_c   1.000
_cell.angle_alpha   90.00
_cell.angle_beta   90.00
_cell.angle_gamma   90.00
#
_symmetry.space_group_name_H-M   'P 1'
#
loop_
_entity.id
_entity.type
_entity.pdbx_description
1 polymer ?
#
loop_
_entity_poly.entity_id
_entity_poly.type
_entity_poly.pdbx_seq_one_letter_code
_entity_poly.pdbx_strand_id
1 'polypeptide(L)' 'RQRGYVAVDLSEQQMLTRFQVVSDVLDPAASVSTLKRFAVEAGKAGAVPV' A
#
# COMPACT_ATOMS: atom_id res chain seq x y z
N ARG A 1 -6.08 12.50 10.03
CA ARG A 1 -4.90 11.62 9.87
C ARG A 1 -5.42 10.19 9.79
N GLN A 2 -5.26 9.50 8.66
CA GLN A 2 -5.72 8.11 8.51
C GLN A 2 -4.76 7.17 9.26
N ARG A 3 -5.30 6.10 9.85
CA ARG A 3 -4.53 5.03 10.49
C ARG A 3 -4.55 3.79 9.60
N GLY A 4 -3.48 3.02 9.66
CA GLY A 4 -3.34 1.80 8.89
C GLY A 4 -1.88 1.41 8.76
N TYR A 5 -1.55 0.72 7.68
CA TYR A 5 -0.25 0.12 7.46
C TYR A 5 0.11 0.13 5.98
N VAL A 6 1.36 -0.19 5.69
CA VAL A 6 1.83 -0.39 4.32
C VAL A 6 1.93 -1.89 4.06
N ALA A 7 1.28 -2.37 3.01
CA ALA A 7 1.46 -3.72 2.50
C ALA A 7 2.34 -3.66 1.25
N VAL A 8 3.35 -4.52 1.19
CA VAL A 8 4.31 -4.59 0.08
C VAL A 8 4.32 -6.01 -0.46
N ASP A 9 4.06 -6.14 -1.76
CA ASP A 9 4.29 -7.37 -2.52
C ASP A 9 5.60 -7.19 -3.31
N LEU A 10 6.59 -8.03 -3.04
CA LEU A 10 7.95 -7.89 -3.58
C LEU A 10 8.30 -9.07 -4.49
N SER A 11 8.90 -8.75 -5.62
CA SER A 11 9.52 -9.68 -6.58
C SER A 11 10.83 -9.08 -7.09
N GLU A 12 11.61 -9.83 -7.87
CA GLU A 12 12.87 -9.33 -8.43
C GLU A 12 12.67 -8.13 -9.38
N GLN A 13 11.55 -8.12 -10.12
CA GLN A 13 11.28 -7.12 -11.15
C GLN A 13 10.51 -5.91 -10.61
N GLN A 14 9.76 -6.08 -9.52
CA GLN A 14 8.90 -5.04 -8.98
C GLN A 14 8.66 -5.12 -7.48
N MET A 15 8.45 -3.95 -6.87
CA MET A 15 7.87 -3.76 -5.55
C MET A 15 6.53 -3.05 -5.68
N LEU A 16 5.42 -3.74 -5.42
CA LEU A 16 4.08 -3.15 -5.38
C LEU A 16 3.76 -2.71 -3.95
N THR A 17 3.55 -1.41 -3.75
CA THR A 17 3.26 -0.83 -2.43
C THR A 17 1.81 -0.37 -2.36
N ARG A 18 1.11 -0.75 -1.28
CA ARG A 18 -0.28 -0.38 -1.00
C ARG A 18 -0.37 0.31 0.35
N PHE A 19 -0.86 1.55 0.36
CA PHE A 19 -1.20 2.27 1.59
C PHE A 19 -2.58 1.85 2.04
N GLN A 20 -2.64 0.98 3.04
CA GLN A 20 -3.88 0.45 3.58
C GLN A 20 -4.36 1.33 4.73
N VAL A 21 -5.65 1.65 4.70
CA VAL A 21 -6.33 2.45 5.71
C VAL A 21 -7.35 1.58 6.42
N VAL A 22 -7.34 1.66 7.74
CA VAL A 22 -8.31 1.01 8.63
C VAL A 22 -9.38 2.05 8.97
N SER A 23 -10.65 1.69 8.82
CA SER A 23 -11.81 2.58 9.04
C SER A 23 -11.89 3.11 10.48
N ASP A 24 -11.99 2.23 11.47
CA ASP A 24 -11.90 2.54 12.90
C ASP A 24 -10.95 1.54 13.58
N VAL A 25 -9.96 2.03 14.33
CA VAL A 25 -8.97 1.16 14.99
C VAL A 25 -9.48 0.53 16.29
N LEU A 26 -10.61 1.01 16.82
CA LEU A 26 -11.24 0.47 18.02
C LEU A 26 -12.30 -0.59 17.70
N ASP A 27 -12.73 -0.69 16.44
CA ASP A 27 -13.71 -1.68 15.98
C ASP A 27 -13.00 -2.98 15.52
N PRO A 28 -13.25 -4.13 16.17
CA PRO A 28 -12.71 -5.41 15.72
C PRO A 28 -13.20 -5.83 14.32
N ALA A 29 -14.33 -5.30 13.86
CA ALA A 29 -14.91 -5.56 12.53
C ALA A 29 -14.49 -4.52 11.47
N ALA A 30 -13.49 -3.69 11.77
CA ALA A 30 -13.07 -2.61 10.89
C ALA A 30 -12.69 -3.08 9.48
N SER A 31 -13.19 -2.38 8.48
CA SER A 31 -12.81 -2.62 7.09
C SER A 31 -11.43 -2.02 6.78
N VAL A 32 -10.71 -2.68 5.86
CA VAL A 32 -9.46 -2.18 5.26
C VAL A 32 -9.72 -1.75 3.82
N SER A 33 -9.24 -0.56 3.44
CA SER A 33 -9.27 -0.06 2.06
C SER A 33 -7.91 0.44 1.63
N THR A 34 -7.66 0.49 0.31
CA THR A 34 -6.41 1.05 -0.21
C THR A 34 -6.58 2.54 -0.52
N LEU A 35 -5.76 3.38 0.10
CA LEU A 35 -5.70 4.81 -0.16
C LEU A 35 -4.92 5.15 -1.43
N LYS A 36 -3.75 4.53 -1.60
CA LYS A 36 -2.85 4.78 -2.72
C LYS A 36 -2.05 3.52 -3.03
N ARG A 37 -1.74 3.35 -4.31
CA ARG A 37 -0.85 2.30 -4.80
C ARG A 37 0.22 2.92 -5.67
N PHE A 38 1.39 2.32 -5.63
CA PHE A 38 2.46 2.59 -6.58
C PHE A 38 3.36 1.36 -6.71
N ALA A 39 3.98 1.23 -7.88
CA ALA A 39 5.04 0.27 -8.13
C ALA A 39 6.39 0.98 -8.20
N VAL A 40 7.42 0.30 -7.73
CA VAL A 40 8.81 0.59 -8.09
C VAL A 40 9.30 -0.58 -8.94
N GLU A 41 9.77 -0.28 -10.14
CA GLU A 41 10.20 -1.29 -11.10
C GLU A 41 11.73 -1.29 -11.22
N ALA A 42 12.32 -2.48 -11.32
CA ALA A 42 13.77 -2.63 -11.48
C ALA A 42 14.26 -1.90 -12.74
N GLY A 43 15.32 -1.10 -12.61
CA GLY A 43 15.89 -0.34 -13.72
C GLY A 43 15.10 0.91 -14.14
N LYS A 44 13.96 1.21 -13.52
CA LYS A 44 13.23 2.46 -13.74
C LYS A 44 13.33 3.37 -12.52
N ALA A 45 13.63 4.65 -12.76
CA ALA A 45 13.73 5.62 -11.68
C ALA A 45 12.34 6.03 -11.18
N GLY A 46 12.15 5.96 -9.86
CA GLY A 46 10.98 6.50 -9.19
C GLY A 46 9.82 5.52 -9.01
N ALA A 47 8.78 6.01 -8.34
CA ALA A 47 7.55 5.29 -8.10
C ALA A 47 6.49 5.67 -9.15
N VAL A 48 5.88 4.65 -9.75
CA VAL A 48 4.83 4.80 -10.76
C VAL A 48 3.47 4.52 -10.11
N PRO A 49 2.48 5.41 -10.23
CA PRO A 49 1.13 5.13 -9.75
C PRO A 49 0.53 3.94 -10.52
N VAL A 50 -0.15 3.06 -9.79
CA VAL A 50 -0.79 1.83 -10.30
C VAL A 50 -2.27 1.85 -9.96
#